data_AF-A0A0P0VWQ0-F1
#
_entry.id   AF-A0A0P0VWQ0-F1
#
_cell.length_a   1.000
_cell.length_b   1.000
_cell.length_c   1.000
_cell.angle_alpha   90.00
_cell.angle_beta   90.00
_cell.angle_gamma   90.00
#
_symmetry.space_group_name_H-M   'P 1'
#
loop_
_entity.id
_entity.type
_entity.pdbx_description
1 polymer ?
#
loop_
_entity_poly.entity_id
_entity_poly.type
_entity_poly.pdbx_seq_one_letter_code
_entity_poly.pdbx_strand_id
1 'polypeptide(L)' 'LINPEVTVTMTENTPDDPRQRKPDITKAKEVLGWEPKIVLRDGLVLMEDDFRERLQVPKKNQA' A
#
# COMPACT_ATOMS: atom_id res chain seq x y z
N LEU A 1 -8.20 0.59 -9.14
CA LEU A 1 -7.34 1.77 -8.97
C LEU A 1 -8.18 3.01 -8.83
N ILE A 2 -7.78 3.86 -7.87
CA ILE A 2 -8.56 4.89 -7.17
C ILE A 2 -9.59 5.60 -8.08
N ASN A 3 -10.85 5.61 -7.63
CA ASN A 3 -11.92 6.32 -8.33
C ASN A 3 -11.53 7.81 -8.48
N PRO A 4 -11.42 8.34 -9.72
CA PRO A 4 -11.02 9.73 -9.95
C PRO A 4 -12.02 10.76 -9.41
N GLU A 5 -13.25 10.32 -9.10
CA GLU A 5 -14.28 11.16 -8.48
C GLU A 5 -14.05 11.36 -6.97
N VAL A 6 -13.09 10.66 -6.36
CA VAL A 6 -12.81 10.80 -4.93
C VAL A 6 -12.05 12.10 -4.68
N THR A 7 -12.66 12.97 -3.88
CA THR A 7 -12.03 14.20 -3.41
C THR A 7 -10.89 13.88 -2.45
N VAL A 8 -9.69 14.38 -2.75
CA VAL A 8 -8.51 14.31 -1.86
C VAL A 8 -8.31 15.67 -1.20
N THR A 9 -8.31 15.69 0.13
CA THR A 9 -8.05 16.90 0.93
C THR A 9 -6.67 16.80 1.58
N MET A 10 -5.88 17.87 1.50
CA MET A 10 -4.58 17.97 2.18
C MET A 10 -4.80 18.48 3.61
N THR A 11 -4.25 17.77 4.59
CA THR A 11 -4.29 18.17 6.00
C THR A 11 -2.87 18.35 6.53
N GLU A 12 -2.73 19.09 7.64
CA GLU A 12 -1.44 19.27 8.31
C GLU A 12 -0.86 17.91 8.77
N ASN A 13 0.47 17.82 8.75
CA ASN A 13 1.18 16.63 9.21
C ASN A 13 1.08 16.50 10.74
N THR A 14 1.15 15.26 11.25
CA THR A 14 1.30 15.09 12.70
C THR A 14 2.70 15.59 13.14
N PRO A 15 2.85 16.17 14.34
CA PRO A 15 4.11 16.77 14.79
C PRO A 15 5.29 15.78 14.83
N ASP A 16 5.02 14.51 15.12
CA ASP A 16 6.03 13.49 15.37
C ASP A 16 6.36 12.62 14.15
N ASP A 17 5.65 12.80 13.03
CA ASP A 17 5.88 12.00 11.84
C ASP A 17 7.13 12.45 11.06
N PRO A 18 8.13 11.56 10.84
CA PRO A 18 9.25 11.87 9.99
C PRO A 18 8.79 12.00 8.53
N ARG A 19 9.25 13.05 7.85
CA ARG A 19 8.85 13.37 6.47
C ARG A 19 9.19 12.28 5.45
N GLN A 20 10.23 11.47 5.70
CA GLN A 20 10.67 10.43 4.77
C GLN A 20 11.28 9.24 5.53
N ARG A 21 11.03 8.04 4.99
CA ARG A 21 11.68 6.79 5.43
C ARG A 21 12.15 6.02 4.20
N LYS A 22 13.38 5.50 4.25
CA LYS A 22 13.94 4.62 3.22
C LYS A 22 14.89 3.61 3.89
N PRO A 23 14.40 2.42 4.26
CA PRO A 23 15.26 1.43 4.93
C PRO A 23 16.29 0.86 3.96
N ASP A 24 17.54 0.74 4.41
CA ASP A 24 18.54 -0.11 3.79
C ASP A 24 18.32 -1.56 4.24
N ILE A 25 18.17 -2.47 3.28
CA ILE A 25 17.86 -3.89 3.52
C ILE A 25 19.06 -4.81 3.22
N THR A 26 20.25 -4.27 2.99
CA THR A 26 21.47 -5.03 2.61
C THR A 26 21.74 -6.18 3.58
N LYS A 27 21.68 -5.92 4.89
CA LYS A 27 21.91 -6.97 5.92
C LYS A 27 20.92 -8.13 5.82
N ALA A 28 19.65 -7.87 5.52
CA ALA A 28 18.64 -8.93 5.40
C ALA A 28 18.89 -9.78 4.13
N LYS A 29 19.35 -9.16 3.04
CA LYS A 29 19.74 -9.89 1.84
C LYS A 29 20.94 -10.78 2.08
N GLU A 30 21.99 -10.26 2.71
CA GLU A 30 23.25 -10.98 2.91
C GLU A 30 23.13 -12.12 3.93
N VAL A 31 22.47 -11.86 5.07
CA VAL A 31 22.43 -12.82 6.18
C VAL A 31 21.30 -13.83 6.01
N LEU A 32 20.16 -13.40 5.46
CA LEU A 32 18.94 -14.22 5.40
C LEU A 32 18.59 -14.66 3.97
N GLY A 33 19.28 -14.15 2.94
CA GLY A 33 18.85 -14.35 1.55
C GLY A 33 17.46 -13.77 1.29
N TRP A 34 17.03 -12.78 2.09
CA TRP A 34 15.66 -12.28 2.08
C TRP A 34 15.55 -10.91 1.43
N GLU A 35 14.49 -10.74 0.62
CA GLU A 35 14.06 -9.45 0.09
C GLU A 35 12.55 -9.45 -0.20
N PRO A 36 11.90 -8.26 -0.29
CA PRO A 36 10.51 -8.15 -0.72
C PRO A 36 10.31 -8.72 -2.12
N LYS A 37 9.35 -9.62 -2.29
CA LYS A 37 9.05 -10.28 -3.57
C LYS A 37 7.84 -9.68 -4.30
N ILE A 38 6.99 -8.96 -3.57
CA ILE A 38 5.74 -8.38 -4.09
C ILE A 38 5.98 -6.89 -4.31
N VAL A 39 5.78 -6.42 -5.54
CA VAL A 39 5.85 -5.00 -5.86
C VAL A 39 4.59 -4.27 -5.39
N LEU A 40 4.68 -2.95 -5.20
CA LEU A 40 3.59 -2.15 -4.65
C LEU A 40 2.26 -2.36 -5.40
N ARG A 41 2.31 -2.37 -6.74
CA ARG A 41 1.12 -2.50 -7.58
C ARG A 41 0.34 -3.78 -7.27
N ASP A 42 1.04 -4.89 -7.14
CA ASP A 42 0.45 -6.20 -6.91
C ASP A 42 -0.08 -6.32 -5.49
N GLY A 43 0.70 -5.82 -4.52
CA GLY A 43 0.29 -5.80 -3.11
C GLY A 43 -0.96 -4.94 -2.86
N LEU A 44 -1.10 -3.81 -3.55
CA LEU A 44 -2.29 -2.96 -3.45
C LEU A 44 -3.57 -3.66 -3.88
N VAL A 45 -3.52 -4.50 -4.93
CA VAL A 45 -4.69 -5.27 -5.41
C VAL A 45 -5.10 -6.32 -4.37
N LEU A 46 -4.13 -7.04 -3.80
CA LEU A 46 -4.41 -8.05 -2.77
C LEU A 46 -5.05 -7.43 -1.52
N MET A 47 -4.51 -6.28 -1.08
CA MET A 47 -5.10 -5.52 0.03
C MET A 47 -6.51 -5.03 -0.30
N GLU A 48 -6.72 -4.45 -1.48
CA GLU A 48 -8.05 -3.98 -1.90
C GLU A 48 -9.08 -5.10 -1.84
N ASP A 49 -8.75 -6.27 -2.38
CA ASP A 49 -9.64 -7.44 -2.42
C ASP A 49 -9.98 -7.95 -1.01
N ASP A 50 -8.99 -8.03 -0.10
CA ASP A 50 -9.23 -8.38 1.32
C ASP A 50 -10.18 -7.38 2.01
N PHE A 51 -9.99 -6.07 1.83
CA PHE A 51 -10.88 -5.06 2.40
C PHE A 51 -12.29 -5.14 1.82
N ARG A 52 -12.43 -5.39 0.50
CA ARG A 52 -13.74 -5.57 -0.13
C ARG A 52 -14.50 -6.73 0.48
N GLU A 53 -13.84 -7.86 0.71
CA GLU A 53 -14.44 -9.03 1.34
C GLU A 53 -14.89 -8.72 2.77
N ARG A 54 -13.99 -8.18 3.60
CA ARG A 54 -14.30 -7.86 5.02
C ARG A 54 -15.42 -6.85 5.17
N LEU A 55 -15.49 -5.87 4.26
CA LEU A 55 -16.52 -4.83 4.26
C LEU A 55 -17.76 -5.21 3.43
N GLN A 56 -17.80 -6.40 2.84
CA GLN A 56 -18.88 -6.89 1.97
C GLN A 56 -19.18 -5.92 0.81
N VAL A 57 -18.16 -5.26 0.28
CA VAL A 57 -18.28 -4.32 -0.85
C VAL A 57 -18.07 -5.07 -2.16
N PRO A 58 -19.08 -5.14 -3.05
CA PRO A 58 -18.94 -5.84 -4.31
C PRO A 58 -17.86 -5.20 -5.18
N LYS A 59 -17.10 -6.04 -5.91
CA LYS A 59 -16.15 -5.57 -6.92
C LYS A 59 -16.97 -4.96 -8.06
N LYS A 60 -16.74 -3.69 -8.38
CA LYS A 60 -17.32 -3.10 -9.59
C LYS A 60 -16.73 -3.85 -10.78
N ASN A 61 -17.57 -4.48 -11.60
CA ASN A 61 -17.15 -5.05 -12.87
C ASN A 61 -16.61 -3.90 -13.72
N GLN A 62 -15.31 -3.93 -14.05
CA GLN A 62 -14.78 -3.07 -15.11
C GLN A 62 -15.35 -3.58 -16.43
N ALA A 63 -16.23 -2.80 -17.04
CA ALA A 63 -16.49 -2.86 -18.48
C ALA A 63 -15.42 -2.04 -19.20
#